data_AF-A0A1G9TB99-F1
#
_entry.id   AF-A0A1G9TB99-F1
#
_cell.length_a   1.000
_cell.length_b   1.000
_cell.length_c   1.000
_cell.angle_alpha   90.00
_cell.angle_beta   90.00
_cell.angle_gamma   90.00
#
_symmetry.space_group_name_H-M   'P 1'
#
loop_
_entity.id
_entity.type
_entity.pdbx_description
1 polymer ?
#
loop_
_entity_poly.entity_id
_entity_poly.type
_entity_poly.pdbx_seq_one_letter_code
_entity_poly.pdbx_strand_id
1 'polypeptide(L)'
;MPSTEAPAETHEVETVHGSVEYETVTCSNCRHELQPAEALPVGIGLEATDDHFIGDQTRTAYTAAEVRHLCTHCAESTLGYDGPPGRFETLTETITSLSTLERALLALGSLALVGLFVLNLAVLV
;
A
#
# COMPACT_ATOMS: atom_id res chain seq x y z
N MET A 1 3.79 -1.80 22.00
CA MET A 1 3.24 -0.44 22.21
C MET A 1 2.83 0.09 20.83
N PRO A 2 1.75 0.88 20.68
CA PRO A 2 1.45 1.48 19.38
C PRO A 2 2.56 2.47 19.01
N SER A 3 3.02 2.42 17.76
CA SER A 3 4.03 3.34 17.24
C SER A 3 3.53 4.77 17.36
N THR A 4 4.43 5.70 17.72
CA THR A 4 4.08 7.13 17.77
C THR A 4 4.04 7.65 16.32
N GLU A 5 2.87 8.08 15.87
CA GLU A 5 2.68 8.69 14.54
C GLU A 5 2.74 10.22 14.64
N ALA A 6 3.30 10.88 13.62
CA ALA A 6 3.35 12.34 13.59
C ALA A 6 1.93 12.92 13.44
N PRO A 7 1.53 13.92 14.26
CA PRO A 7 0.18 14.44 14.22
C PRO A 7 -0.09 15.27 12.96
N ALA A 8 -1.32 15.17 12.46
CA ALA A 8 -1.85 16.09 11.44
C ALA A 8 -2.22 17.44 12.09
N GLU A 9 -2.06 18.53 11.33
CA GLU A 9 -2.45 19.89 11.72
C GLU A 9 -3.65 20.35 10.90
N THR A 10 -4.66 20.92 11.56
CA THR A 10 -5.87 21.42 10.91
C THR A 10 -5.72 22.91 10.63
N HIS A 11 -5.98 23.31 9.39
CA HIS A 11 -6.00 24.70 8.95
C HIS A 11 -7.40 25.09 8.45
N GLU A 12 -7.76 26.34 8.66
CA GLU A 12 -8.99 26.94 8.13
C GLU A 12 -8.62 28.09 7.20
N VAL A 13 -9.14 28.08 5.97
CA VAL A 13 -8.97 29.15 5.00
C VAL A 13 -10.34 29.67 4.56
N GLU A 14 -10.49 30.98 4.58
CA GLU A 14 -11.70 31.63 4.09
C GLU A 14 -11.62 31.85 2.58
N THR A 15 -12.62 31.31 1.87
CA THR A 15 -12.74 31.42 0.41
C THR A 15 -13.96 32.25 0.02
N VAL A 16 -14.06 32.62 -1.26
CA VAL A 16 -15.27 33.26 -1.82
C VAL A 16 -16.55 32.41 -1.70
N HIS A 17 -16.41 31.13 -1.33
CA HIS A 17 -17.52 30.19 -1.15
C HIS A 17 -17.76 29.80 0.33
N GLY A 18 -17.05 30.42 1.28
CA GLY A 18 -17.11 30.11 2.71
C GLY A 18 -15.78 29.58 3.25
N SER A 19 -15.75 29.24 4.55
CA SER A 19 -14.57 28.64 5.16
C SER A 19 -14.40 27.18 4.76
N VAL A 20 -13.16 26.78 4.53
CA VAL A 20 -12.75 25.42 4.20
C VAL A 20 -11.70 25.00 5.20
N GLU A 21 -11.97 23.90 5.90
CA GLU A 21 -11.02 23.23 6.77
C GLU A 21 -10.26 22.16 5.98
N TYR A 22 -8.96 22.06 6.19
CA TYR A 22 -8.14 21.00 5.63
C TYR A 22 -7.03 20.60 6.59
N GLU A 23 -6.62 19.33 6.50
CA GLU A 23 -5.54 18.79 7.30
C GLU A 23 -4.25 18.76 6.49
N THR A 24 -3.13 19.01 7.17
CA THR A 24 -1.79 18.89 6.61
C THR A 24 -0.91 18.03 7.51
N VAL A 25 0.12 17.44 6.91
CA VAL A 25 1.22 16.80 7.60
C VAL A 25 2.54 17.34 7.06
N THR A 26 3.55 17.44 7.92
CA THR A 26 4.86 17.95 7.51
C THR A 26 5.82 16.81 7.14
N CYS A 27 6.43 16.90 5.96
CA CYS A 27 7.52 16.02 5.57
C CYS A 27 8.68 16.14 6.56
N SER A 28 9.11 15.01 7.14
CA SER A 28 10.16 14.99 8.17
C SER A 28 11.55 15.35 7.62
N ASN A 29 11.75 15.23 6.29
CA ASN A 29 13.02 15.54 5.64
C ASN A 29 13.09 17.00 5.15
N CYS A 30 12.18 17.42 4.27
CA CYS A 30 12.22 18.76 3.64
C CYS A 30 11.31 19.81 4.29
N ARG A 31 10.53 19.45 5.31
CA ARG A 31 9.57 20.33 6.01
C ARG A 31 8.45 20.91 5.13
N HIS A 32 8.25 20.37 3.94
CA HIS A 32 7.11 20.73 3.12
C HIS A 32 5.80 20.18 3.73
N GLU A 33 4.76 21.01 3.75
CA GLU A 33 3.41 20.62 4.12
C GLU A 33 2.75 19.86 2.97
N LEU A 34 2.09 18.76 3.31
CA LEU A 34 1.45 17.83 2.38
C LEU A 34 0.04 17.54 2.87
N GLN A 35 -0.85 17.14 1.97
CA GLN A 35 -2.07 16.48 2.44
C GLN A 35 -1.73 15.09 3.02
N PRO A 36 -2.42 14.64 4.08
CA PRO A 36 -2.23 13.31 4.66
C PRO A 36 -2.30 12.18 3.62
N ALA A 37 -3.16 12.31 2.61
CA ALA A 37 -3.31 11.34 1.53
C ALA A 37 -2.10 11.23 0.59
N GLU A 38 -1.25 12.26 0.55
CA GLU A 38 -0.04 12.32 -0.29
C GLU A 38 1.23 11.97 0.49
N ALA A 39 1.11 11.86 1.83
CA ALA A 39 2.22 11.57 2.70
C ALA A 39 2.51 10.06 2.76
N LEU A 40 3.78 9.70 2.65
CA LEU A 40 4.24 8.32 2.77
C LEU A 40 4.67 8.06 4.21
N PRO A 41 3.99 7.15 4.94
CA PRO A 41 4.41 6.74 6.27
C PRO A 41 5.66 5.87 6.17
N VAL A 42 6.68 6.22 6.95
CA VAL A 42 7.96 5.53 7.03
C VAL A 42 8.24 5.17 8.47
N GLY A 43 8.40 3.86 8.72
CA GLY A 43 8.79 3.35 10.02
C GLY A 43 10.27 3.62 10.31
N ILE A 44 10.56 4.17 11.49
CA ILE A 44 11.89 4.40 12.02
C ILE A 44 12.12 3.53 13.24
N GLY A 45 13.29 2.89 13.28
CA GLY A 45 13.66 1.95 14.34
C GLY A 45 12.97 0.60 14.18
N LEU A 46 13.41 -0.36 14.99
CA LEU A 46 12.83 -1.70 15.06
C LEU A 46 12.61 -2.03 16.53
N GLU A 47 11.37 -2.33 16.88
CA GLU A 47 11.01 -2.92 18.16
C GLU A 47 10.61 -4.38 17.91
N ALA A 48 11.21 -5.28 18.69
CA ALA A 48 10.78 -6.68 18.69
C ALA A 48 9.34 -6.72 19.22
N THR A 49 8.44 -7.34 18.45
CA THR A 49 7.11 -7.67 18.97
C THR A 49 7.10 -9.11 19.47
N ASP A 50 6.32 -9.35 20.52
CA ASP A 50 6.02 -10.69 21.02
C ASP A 50 5.04 -11.44 20.08
N ASP A 51 4.58 -10.80 19.00
CA ASP A 51 3.74 -11.42 17.97
C ASP A 51 4.53 -12.47 17.19
N HIS A 52 4.46 -13.71 17.65
CA HIS A 52 4.91 -14.86 16.89
C HIS A 52 3.86 -15.15 15.82
N PHE A 53 4.19 -14.93 14.54
CA PHE A 53 3.36 -15.38 13.44
C PHE A 53 3.12 -16.90 13.57
N ILE A 54 1.85 -17.31 13.65
CA ILE A 54 1.46 -18.72 13.75
C ILE A 54 1.70 -19.39 12.39
N GLY A 55 2.80 -20.14 12.29
CA GLY A 55 3.18 -20.96 11.13
C GLY A 55 4.62 -21.49 11.25
N ASP A 56 5.02 -22.42 10.38
CA ASP A 56 6.35 -23.10 10.35
C ASP A 56 7.53 -22.15 9.98
N GLN A 57 7.29 -20.85 9.97
CA GLN A 57 8.29 -19.81 9.85
C GLN A 57 8.12 -18.81 10.99
N THR A 58 8.80 -19.07 12.10
CA THR A 58 9.06 -18.08 13.15
C THR A 58 9.99 -17.00 12.60
N ARG A 59 9.44 -16.09 11.80
CA ARG A 59 10.09 -14.81 11.53
C ARG A 59 9.92 -13.96 12.77
N THR A 60 11.03 -13.44 13.31
CA THR A 60 10.98 -12.35 14.29
C THR A 60 10.18 -11.22 13.66
N ALA A 61 8.97 -10.99 14.17
CA ALA A 61 8.19 -9.85 13.78
C ALA A 61 8.81 -8.63 14.45
N TYR A 62 9.10 -7.60 13.65
CA TYR A 62 9.55 -6.31 14.11
C TYR A 62 8.49 -5.29 13.73
N THR A 63 8.16 -4.39 14.65
CA THR A 63 7.35 -3.21 14.38
C THR A 63 8.24 -1.97 14.36
N ALA A 64 7.80 -0.92 13.68
CA ALA A 64 8.48 0.37 13.74
C ALA A 64 8.28 1.01 15.12
N ALA A 65 9.35 1.57 15.70
CA ALA A 65 9.25 2.30 16.97
C ALA A 65 8.47 3.62 16.77
N GLU A 66 8.72 4.28 15.64
CA GLU A 66 8.13 5.56 15.28
C GLU A 66 7.70 5.56 13.81
N VAL A 67 6.62 6.27 13.49
CA VAL A 67 6.20 6.49 12.10
C VAL A 67 6.35 7.97 11.77
N ARG A 68 7.10 8.27 10.71
CA ARG A 68 7.30 9.61 10.16
C ARG A 68 6.72 9.72 8.77
N HIS A 69 6.31 10.91 8.37
CA HIS A 69 5.82 11.16 7.02
C HIS A 69 6.92 11.76 6.12
N LEU A 70 7.03 11.24 4.89
CA LEU A 70 7.86 11.81 3.82
C LEU A 70 7.00 12.17 2.61
N CYS A 71 7.41 13.20 1.85
CA CYS A 71 6.89 13.38 0.49
C CYS A 71 7.49 12.33 -0.45
N THR A 72 6.82 12.06 -1.56
CA THR A 72 7.28 11.11 -2.59
C THR A 72 8.71 11.38 -3.03
N HIS A 73 9.07 12.64 -3.27
CA HIS A 73 10.43 13.00 -3.70
C HIS A 73 11.50 12.65 -2.66
N CYS A 74 11.25 12.93 -1.37
CA CYS A 74 12.18 12.59 -0.30
C CYS A 74 12.23 11.09 -0.03
N ALA A 75 11.11 10.38 -0.19
CA ALA A 75 11.08 8.92 -0.09
C ALA A 75 11.87 8.27 -1.23
N GLU A 76 11.71 8.76 -2.46
CA GLU A 76 12.46 8.32 -3.64
C GLU A 76 13.96 8.53 -3.43
N SER A 77 14.38 9.75 -3.07
CA SER A 77 15.79 10.09 -2.91
C SER A 77 16.50 9.35 -1.78
N THR A 78 15.76 9.01 -0.71
CA THR A 78 16.34 8.47 0.53
C THR A 78 16.20 6.96 0.62
N LEU A 79 15.07 6.42 0.15
CA LEU A 79 14.71 5.01 0.30
C LEU A 79 14.62 4.28 -1.04
N GLY A 80 14.81 4.96 -2.17
CA GLY A 80 14.57 4.38 -3.49
C GLY A 80 13.09 4.04 -3.71
N TYR A 81 12.19 4.81 -3.10
CA TYR A 81 10.76 4.60 -3.27
C TYR A 81 10.31 5.06 -4.65
N ASP A 82 9.98 4.10 -5.53
CA ASP A 82 9.55 4.36 -6.91
C ASP A 82 8.04 4.62 -7.06
N GLY A 83 7.32 4.84 -5.95
CA GLY A 83 5.87 4.99 -5.95
C GLY A 83 5.12 3.70 -5.57
N PRO A 84 3.79 3.77 -5.45
CA PRO A 84 2.98 2.57 -5.31
C PRO A 84 3.10 1.74 -6.61
N PRO A 85 3.27 0.40 -6.51
CA PRO A 85 3.36 -0.43 -7.70
C PRO A 85 2.12 -0.23 -8.56
N GLY A 86 2.31 -0.11 -9.87
CA GLY A 86 1.19 0.00 -10.79
C GLY A 86 0.29 -1.23 -10.67
N ARG A 87 -1.01 -1.09 -10.93
CA ARG A 87 -1.96 -2.23 -10.87
C ARG A 87 -1.50 -3.46 -11.68
N PHE A 88 -0.77 -3.23 -12.77
CA PHE A 88 -0.17 -4.28 -13.59
C PHE A 88 1.05 -4.96 -12.93
N GLU A 89 1.88 -4.21 -12.22
CA GLU A 89 2.99 -4.77 -11.44
C GLU A 89 2.47 -5.61 -10.28
N THR A 90 1.44 -5.15 -9.57
CA THR A 90 0.79 -5.94 -8.50
C THR A 90 0.22 -7.26 -9.02
N LEU A 91 -0.41 -7.24 -10.20
CA LEU A 91 -0.91 -8.45 -10.86
C LEU A 91 0.23 -9.40 -11.23
N THR A 92 1.32 -8.86 -11.77
CA THR A 92 2.49 -9.65 -12.17
C THR A 92 3.16 -10.28 -10.96
N GLU A 93 3.37 -9.51 -9.89
CA GLU A 93 3.95 -9.98 -8.63
C GLU A 93 3.08 -11.08 -8.00
N THR A 94 1.76 -10.88 -7.97
CA THR A 94 0.79 -11.89 -7.50
C THR A 94 0.87 -13.18 -8.33
N ILE A 95 0.93 -13.08 -9.66
CA ILE A 95 1.07 -14.27 -10.51
C ILE A 95 2.41 -14.98 -10.26
N THR A 96 3.46 -14.22 -9.99
CA THR A 96 4.79 -14.79 -9.70
C THR A 96 4.90 -15.40 -8.30
N SER A 97 4.10 -14.97 -7.32
CA SER A 97 4.11 -15.51 -5.96
C SER A 97 3.26 -16.77 -5.79
N LEU A 98 2.37 -17.07 -6.74
CA LEU A 98 1.58 -18.32 -6.76
C LEU A 98 2.48 -19.54 -6.93
N SER A 99 2.20 -20.58 -6.14
CA SER A 99 2.79 -21.90 -6.28
C SER A 99 2.41 -22.56 -7.62
N THR A 100 3.19 -23.55 -8.05
CA THR A 100 2.95 -24.28 -9.31
C THR A 100 1.54 -24.87 -9.39
N LEU A 101 1.01 -25.34 -8.26
CA LEU A 101 -0.34 -25.90 -8.17
C LEU A 101 -1.41 -24.82 -8.36
N GLU A 102 -1.25 -23.67 -7.69
CA GLU A 102 -2.21 -22.56 -7.79
C GLU A 102 -2.22 -21.96 -9.20
N ARG A 103 -1.05 -21.85 -9.86
CA ARG A 103 -0.97 -21.43 -11.27
C ARG A 103 -1.69 -22.39 -12.20
N ALA A 104 -1.57 -23.70 -11.98
CA ALA A 104 -2.25 -24.71 -12.78
C ALA A 104 -3.77 -24.65 -12.61
N LEU A 105 -4.26 -24.46 -11.37
CA LEU A 105 -5.68 -24.28 -11.09
C LEU A 105 -6.23 -23.00 -11.74
N LEU A 106 -5.48 -21.90 -11.68
CA LEU A 106 -5.86 -20.63 -12.30
C LEU A 106 -5.96 -20.76 -13.83
N ALA A 107 -5.00 -21.46 -14.44
CA ALA A 107 -4.98 -21.72 -15.89
C ALA A 107 -6.15 -22.60 -16.34
N LEU A 108 -6.44 -23.68 -15.60
CA LEU A 108 -7.57 -24.57 -15.91
C LEU A 108 -8.91 -23.86 -15.69
N GLY A 109 -9.04 -23.09 -14.61
CA GLY A 109 -10.25 -22.31 -14.32
C GLY A 109 -10.54 -21.24 -15.36
N SER A 110 -9.51 -20.52 -15.81
CA SER A 110 -9.63 -19.51 -16.86
C SER A 110 -10.02 -20.13 -18.21
N LEU A 111 -9.43 -21.27 -18.60
CA LEU A 111 -9.82 -22.00 -19.80
C LEU A 111 -11.27 -22.49 -19.75
N ALA A 112 -11.72 -22.99 -18.59
CA ALA A 112 -13.10 -23.43 -18.41
C ALA A 112 -14.10 -22.27 -18.55
N LEU A 113 -13.78 -21.11 -17.98
CA LEU A 113 -14.58 -19.88 -18.12
C LEU A 113 -14.68 -19.40 -19.56
N VAL A 114 -13.56 -19.37 -20.29
CA VAL A 114 -13.55 -19.00 -21.72
C VAL A 114 -14.39 -19.98 -22.54
N GLY A 115 -14.24 -21.29 -22.30
CA GLY A 115 -15.05 -22.31 -22.97
C GLY A 115 -16.55 -22.13 -22.72
N LEU A 116 -16.94 -21.84 -21.46
CA LEU A 116 -18.33 -21.61 -21.08
C LEU A 116 -18.91 -20.32 -21.68
N PHE A 117 -18.07 -19.29 -21.82
CA PHE A 117 -18.44 -18.04 -22.48
C PHE A 117 -18.69 -18.23 -23.98
N VAL A 118 -17.80 -18.97 -24.66
CA VAL A 118 -17.97 -19.31 -26.10
C VAL A 118 -19.23 -20.16 -26.30
N LEU A 119 -19.48 -21.14 -25.43
CA LEU A 119 -20.71 -21.95 -25.46
C LEU A 119 -21.97 -21.11 -25.24
N ASN A 120 -21.96 -20.18 -24.28
CA ASN A 120 -23.09 -19.27 -24.08
C ASN A 120 -23.35 -18.41 -25.31
N LEU A 121 -22.30 -17.86 -25.93
CA LEU A 121 -22.40 -17.10 -27.17
C LEU A 121 -22.98 -17.94 -28.31
N ALA A 122 -22.58 -19.20 -28.44
CA ALA A 122 -23.09 -20.11 -29.46
C ALA A 122 -24.54 -20.57 -29.23
N VAL A 123 -25.04 -20.52 -27.99
CA VAL A 123 -26.45 -20.81 -27.65
C VAL A 123 -27.35 -19.58 -27.80
N LEU A 124 -26.79 -18.38 -27.72
CA LEU A 124 -27.50 -17.09 -27.85
C LEU A 124 -27.60 -16.58 -29.31
N VAL A 125 -26.91 -17.22 -30.26
CA VAL A 125 -26.96 -16.96 -31.72
C VAL A 125 -27.81 -18.02 -32.40
#